data_AF-A0A369GGI2-F1
#
_entry.id   AF-A0A369GGI2-F1
#
_cell.length_a   1.000
_cell.length_b   1.000
_cell.length_c   1.000
_cell.angle_alpha   90.00
_cell.angle_beta   90.00
_cell.angle_gamma   90.00
#
_symmetry.space_group_name_H-M   'P 1'
#
loop_
_entity.id
_entity.type
_entity.pdbx_description
1 polymer ?
#
loop_
_entity_poly.entity_id
_entity_poly.type
_entity_poly.pdbx_seq_one_letter_code
_entity_poly.pdbx_strand_id
1 'polypeptide(L)'
;MAPWWCAADSTWSRLRLALALFTFFTCAVETLSTPLPDAGSTTKREMALPSPFDDGPPSLFQGDGTDDRCVTFMANLLSDGTFKNCHPVSMLLQTSTALFEAEKQTSSLVRVLDAACSVDVSVCADYLTKAADRLGDRANCRAELDQGQPRVVQAQRGLRAYRTLYAASCLEDGGAYCFARSVSNLSDPSDSYLYFIPLGMSLPGGSTPSCNGCTRDVMNIYHASAANRGLVVSEKYAEAAQQINVVCGPGFVNATLPTAESAAVAGAGASGSRR
;
A
#
# COMPACT_ATOMS: atom_id res chain seq x y z
N MET A 1 -39.94 15.52 29.63
CA MET A 1 -38.94 16.60 29.75
C MET A 1 -38.70 17.14 28.36
N ALA A 2 -39.11 18.39 28.15
CA ALA A 2 -39.07 19.13 26.89
C ALA A 2 -37.77 19.97 26.79
N PRO A 3 -37.49 20.76 25.74
CA PRO A 3 -36.75 20.26 24.58
C PRO A 3 -35.78 21.31 23.93
N TRP A 4 -35.09 20.87 22.87
CA TRP A 4 -34.79 21.54 21.58
C TRP A 4 -33.85 22.76 21.40
N TRP A 5 -32.91 22.57 20.46
CA TRP A 5 -32.44 23.39 19.31
C TRP A 5 -32.55 24.93 19.34
N CYS A 6 -31.47 25.60 18.93
CA CYS A 6 -31.53 26.88 18.23
C CYS A 6 -30.61 26.86 17.01
N ALA A 7 -31.20 26.58 15.84
CA ALA A 7 -30.84 27.25 14.60
C ALA A 7 -31.73 28.50 14.48
N ALA A 8 -31.24 29.60 13.90
CA ALA A 8 -32.11 30.68 13.44
C ALA A 8 -31.47 31.41 12.25
N ASP A 9 -32.08 31.20 11.10
CA ASP A 9 -32.00 32.04 9.92
C ASP A 9 -32.96 33.23 10.03
N SER A 10 -32.56 34.33 9.40
CA SER A 10 -33.39 35.36 8.73
C SER A 10 -34.45 36.15 9.53
N THR A 11 -34.37 37.48 9.50
CA THR A 11 -35.29 38.32 8.69
C THR A 11 -35.04 39.83 8.89
N TRP A 12 -35.24 40.53 7.78
CA TRP A 12 -35.30 41.99 7.54
C TRP A 12 -35.87 42.87 8.67
N SER A 13 -35.34 44.09 8.86
CA SER A 13 -35.74 45.31 8.11
C SER A 13 -35.43 46.63 8.86
N ARG A 14 -35.03 47.65 8.07
CA ARG A 14 -35.14 49.12 8.28
C ARG A 14 -34.17 49.87 9.19
N LEU A 15 -33.17 50.47 8.52
CA LEU A 15 -32.88 51.90 8.45
C LEU A 15 -33.18 52.77 9.69
N ARG A 16 -32.12 53.26 10.36
CA ARG A 16 -32.04 54.66 10.84
C ARG A 16 -30.60 55.04 11.21
N LEU A 17 -30.18 56.15 10.62
CA LEU A 17 -28.96 56.93 10.85
C LEU A 17 -28.95 57.47 12.30
N ALA A 18 -27.85 57.29 13.05
CA ALA A 18 -27.46 58.20 14.11
C ALA A 18 -25.98 58.01 14.48
N LEU A 19 -25.28 59.14 14.49
CA LEU A 19 -23.86 59.32 14.77
C LEU A 19 -23.47 58.93 16.21
N ALA A 20 -22.23 58.44 16.30
CA ALA A 20 -21.23 58.70 17.33
C ALA A 20 -21.66 58.66 18.80
N LEU A 21 -21.11 57.70 19.54
CA LEU A 21 -20.44 57.97 20.82
C LEU A 21 -19.33 56.91 21.01
N PHE A 22 -18.09 57.37 20.90
CA PHE A 22 -16.88 56.65 21.26
C PHE A 22 -16.84 56.47 22.77
N THR A 23 -16.87 55.23 23.26
CA THR A 23 -16.39 54.88 24.59
C THR A 23 -15.35 53.78 24.46
N PHE A 24 -14.09 54.18 24.63
CA PHE A 24 -12.95 53.28 24.72
C PHE A 24 -13.08 52.42 25.98
N PHE A 25 -13.37 51.14 25.81
CA PHE A 25 -13.23 50.14 26.86
C PHE A 25 -11.79 49.63 26.82
N THR A 26 -10.93 50.18 27.67
CA THR A 26 -9.59 49.65 27.91
C THR A 26 -9.71 48.39 28.78
N CYS A 27 -9.60 47.22 28.17
CA CYS A 27 -9.33 45.99 28.90
C CYS A 27 -7.81 45.89 29.17
N ALA A 28 -7.45 45.88 30.44
CA ALA A 28 -6.11 45.52 30.91
C ALA A 28 -5.84 44.05 30.53
N VAL A 29 -4.69 43.80 29.90
CA VAL A 29 -4.21 42.45 29.58
C VAL A 29 -3.28 42.02 30.71
N GLU A 30 -3.73 41.09 31.55
CA GLU A 30 -2.84 40.34 32.43
C GLU A 30 -1.92 39.46 31.57
N THR A 31 -0.63 39.74 31.64
CA THR A 31 0.41 38.95 31.00
C THR A 31 0.58 37.62 31.76
N LEU A 32 -0.06 36.56 31.27
CA LEU A 32 0.39 35.20 31.58
C LEU A 32 1.71 34.95 30.84
N SER A 33 2.81 34.83 31.59
CA SER A 33 4.09 34.36 31.08
C SER A 33 3.94 32.94 30.55
N THR A 34 3.89 32.79 29.22
CA THR A 34 4.14 31.52 28.54
C THR A 34 5.62 31.16 28.67
N PRO A 35 5.97 29.96 29.13
CA PRO A 35 7.35 29.49 29.02
C PRO A 35 7.72 29.36 27.54
N LEU A 36 8.85 29.95 27.16
CA LEU A 36 9.42 29.84 25.81
C LEU A 36 9.65 28.36 25.45
N PRO A 37 9.42 27.96 24.18
CA PRO A 37 9.89 26.67 23.70
C PRO A 37 11.41 26.65 23.73
N ASP A 38 11.95 25.61 24.36
CA ASP A 38 13.38 25.33 24.43
C ASP A 38 13.96 25.21 23.01
N ALA A 39 14.86 26.12 22.69
CA ALA A 39 15.59 26.14 21.43
C ALA A 39 16.75 25.15 21.55
N GLY A 40 16.53 23.88 21.17
CA GLY A 40 17.64 22.93 21.13
C GLY A 40 17.28 21.45 21.13
N SER A 41 16.53 20.98 20.12
CA SER A 41 16.76 19.61 19.61
C SER A 41 16.27 19.51 18.17
N THR A 42 17.16 19.75 17.21
CA THR A 42 17.02 19.22 15.85
C THR A 42 17.30 17.71 15.84
N THR A 43 16.64 16.95 16.71
CA THR A 43 16.28 15.58 16.37
C THR A 43 15.34 15.70 15.18
N LYS A 44 15.88 15.53 13.97
CA LYS A 44 15.10 15.17 12.78
C LYS A 44 14.11 14.12 13.28
N ARG A 45 12.83 14.47 13.43
CA ARG A 45 11.82 13.51 13.83
C ARG A 45 11.85 12.47 12.73
N GLU A 46 12.53 11.36 12.96
CA GLU A 46 12.51 10.27 12.02
C GLU A 46 11.05 9.85 11.96
N MET A 47 10.41 10.24 10.87
CA MET A 47 9.06 9.78 10.58
C MET A 47 9.13 8.26 10.64
N ALA A 48 8.31 7.67 11.51
CA ALA A 48 8.24 6.23 11.66
C ALA A 48 7.96 5.61 10.29
N LEU A 49 8.61 4.49 10.00
CA LEU A 49 8.35 3.78 8.75
C LEU A 49 6.88 3.33 8.70
N PRO A 50 6.26 3.38 7.51
CA PRO A 50 4.87 2.98 7.35
C PRO A 50 4.65 1.49 7.66
N SER A 51 3.44 1.17 8.09
CA SER A 51 3.01 -0.20 8.37
C SER A 51 1.75 -0.53 7.58
N PRO A 52 1.58 -1.77 7.09
CA PRO A 52 0.33 -2.17 6.45
C PRO A 52 -0.85 -2.03 7.42
N PHE A 53 -2.01 -1.64 6.89
CA PHE A 53 -3.27 -1.48 7.62
C PHE A 53 -3.16 -0.56 8.86
N ASP A 54 -2.45 0.57 8.70
CA ASP A 54 -2.29 1.60 9.73
C ASP A 54 -3.50 2.55 9.86
N ASP A 55 -4.57 2.27 9.11
CA ASP A 55 -5.74 3.13 8.92
C ASP A 55 -6.98 2.69 9.72
N GLY A 56 -6.89 1.60 10.49
CA GLY A 56 -8.04 1.14 11.26
C GLY A 56 -7.77 -0.01 12.23
N PRO A 57 -8.76 -0.33 13.08
CA PRO A 57 -8.63 -1.39 14.08
C PRO A 57 -8.67 -2.80 13.44
N PRO A 58 -8.11 -3.82 14.12
CA PRO A 58 -8.13 -5.21 13.65
C PRO A 58 -9.54 -5.79 13.39
N SER A 59 -10.59 -5.24 14.00
CA SER A 59 -11.97 -5.66 13.75
C SER A 59 -12.39 -5.49 12.28
N LEU A 60 -11.71 -4.63 11.52
CA LEU A 60 -11.96 -4.48 10.09
C LEU A 60 -11.52 -5.70 9.26
N PHE A 61 -10.84 -6.69 9.83
CA PHE A 61 -10.55 -7.96 9.15
C PHE A 61 -11.68 -9.00 9.30
N GLN A 62 -12.66 -8.76 10.18
CA GLN A 62 -13.73 -9.72 10.43
C GLN A 62 -14.69 -9.80 9.23
N GLY A 63 -15.20 -11.00 8.98
CA GLY A 63 -16.26 -11.28 8.02
C GLY A 63 -17.64 -11.25 8.67
N ASP A 64 -18.70 -11.24 7.86
CA ASP A 64 -20.06 -11.29 8.39
C ASP A 64 -20.35 -12.68 8.98
N GLY A 65 -20.81 -12.71 10.23
CA GLY A 65 -21.07 -13.95 10.96
C GLY A 65 -19.85 -14.85 11.23
N THR A 66 -18.62 -14.34 11.11
CA THR A 66 -17.39 -15.10 11.44
C THR A 66 -16.92 -14.87 12.87
N ASP A 67 -16.12 -15.80 13.39
CA ASP A 67 -15.48 -15.66 14.69
C ASP A 67 -14.20 -14.79 14.62
N ASP A 68 -13.46 -14.68 15.71
CA ASP A 68 -12.32 -13.77 15.84
C ASP A 68 -10.99 -14.33 15.31
N ARG A 69 -10.96 -15.56 14.77
CA ARG A 69 -9.72 -16.23 14.35
C ARG A 69 -8.92 -15.41 13.34
N CYS A 70 -9.60 -14.83 12.34
CA CYS A 70 -8.91 -14.01 11.36
C CYS A 70 -8.38 -12.70 11.96
N VAL A 71 -9.17 -12.05 12.82
CA VAL A 71 -8.78 -10.83 13.53
C VAL A 71 -7.54 -11.10 14.38
N THR A 72 -7.52 -12.21 15.14
CA THR A 72 -6.37 -12.62 15.94
C THR A 72 -5.15 -12.93 15.08
N PHE A 73 -5.32 -13.68 13.99
CA PHE A 73 -4.23 -13.99 13.06
C PHE A 73 -3.60 -12.72 12.48
N MET A 74 -4.42 -11.80 11.99
CA MET A 74 -3.96 -10.55 11.39
C MET A 74 -3.27 -9.64 12.43
N ALA A 75 -3.81 -9.53 13.65
CA ALA A 75 -3.17 -8.77 14.72
C ALA A 75 -1.80 -9.36 15.09
N ASN A 76 -1.67 -10.69 15.15
CA ASN A 76 -0.40 -11.36 15.42
C ASN A 76 0.60 -11.17 14.27
N LEU A 77 0.14 -11.30 13.02
CA LEU A 77 1.00 -11.10 11.85
C LEU A 77 1.53 -9.66 11.79
N LEU A 78 0.67 -8.65 11.97
CA LEU A 78 1.05 -7.24 11.91
C LEU A 78 1.90 -6.79 13.11
N SER A 79 1.86 -7.52 14.23
CA SER A 79 2.70 -7.24 15.39
C SER A 79 4.04 -7.96 15.39
N ASP A 80 4.18 -9.03 14.59
CA ASP A 80 5.38 -9.87 14.49
C ASP A 80 6.63 -9.08 14.05
N GLY A 81 7.75 -9.31 14.73
CA GLY A 81 9.00 -8.61 14.47
C GLY A 81 9.62 -8.95 13.12
N THR A 82 9.52 -10.21 12.68
CA THR A 82 10.02 -10.64 11.36
C THR A 82 9.22 -9.95 10.27
N PHE A 83 7.89 -9.90 10.41
CA PHE A 83 7.01 -9.19 9.49
C PHE A 83 7.39 -7.71 9.34
N LYS A 84 7.55 -7.01 10.47
CA LYS A 84 7.91 -5.57 10.48
C LYS A 84 9.27 -5.29 9.85
N ASN A 85 10.25 -6.14 10.12
CA ASN A 85 11.61 -6.00 9.60
C ASN A 85 11.69 -6.26 8.08
N CYS A 86 10.68 -6.89 7.48
CA CYS A 86 10.63 -7.12 6.04
C CYS A 86 10.09 -5.94 5.23
N HIS A 87 9.55 -4.90 5.89
CA HIS A 87 9.03 -3.67 5.27
C HIS A 87 8.24 -3.93 3.98
N PRO A 88 7.16 -4.72 4.02
CA PRO A 88 6.52 -5.25 2.82
C PRO A 88 5.79 -4.16 2.02
N VAL A 89 6.51 -3.51 1.09
CA VAL A 89 5.96 -2.50 0.15
C VAL A 89 4.71 -3.02 -0.54
N SER A 90 4.70 -4.30 -0.92
CA SER A 90 3.54 -4.99 -1.51
C SER A 90 2.26 -4.90 -0.68
N MET A 91 2.36 -4.86 0.65
CA MET A 91 1.22 -4.70 1.53
C MET A 91 0.92 -3.22 1.81
N LEU A 92 1.92 -2.36 1.79
CA LEU A 92 1.77 -0.92 2.03
C LEU A 92 0.96 -0.23 0.93
N LEU A 93 1.21 -0.58 -0.34
CA LEU A 93 0.67 0.09 -1.53
C LEU A 93 -0.86 0.31 -1.53
N GLN A 94 -1.64 -0.56 -0.88
CA GLN A 94 -3.11 -0.42 -0.83
C GLN A 94 -3.64 -0.10 0.56
N THR A 95 -2.82 -0.16 1.61
CA THR A 95 -3.32 -0.29 2.99
C THR A 95 -2.66 0.64 3.99
N SER A 96 -1.61 1.37 3.59
CA SER A 96 -0.88 2.26 4.50
C SER A 96 -1.12 3.73 4.15
N THR A 97 -1.85 4.39 5.04
CA THR A 97 -1.99 5.85 5.06
C THR A 97 -0.62 6.51 5.25
N ALA A 98 0.26 5.95 6.08
CA ALA A 98 1.60 6.51 6.28
C ALA A 98 2.46 6.42 5.01
N LEU A 99 2.32 5.38 4.18
CA LEU A 99 2.96 5.32 2.87
C LEU A 99 2.40 6.42 1.96
N PHE A 100 1.08 6.58 1.88
CA PHE A 100 0.45 7.61 1.05
C PHE A 100 0.85 9.03 1.48
N GLU A 101 1.09 9.27 2.77
CA GLU A 101 1.68 10.53 3.24
C GLU A 101 3.16 10.66 2.86
N ALA A 102 3.94 9.57 2.90
CA ALA A 102 5.33 9.56 2.47
C ALA A 102 5.48 9.82 0.96
N GLU A 103 4.56 9.34 0.13
CA GLU A 103 4.54 9.56 -1.32
C GLU A 103 4.41 11.04 -1.72
N LYS A 104 3.83 11.88 -0.86
CA LYS A 104 3.71 13.32 -1.09
C LYS A 104 5.05 14.06 -1.05
N GLN A 105 6.10 13.41 -0.57
CA GLN A 105 7.46 13.97 -0.46
C GLN A 105 8.46 12.94 -0.93
N THR A 106 9.09 13.14 -2.09
CA THR A 106 10.01 12.16 -2.70
C THR A 106 11.09 11.67 -1.73
N SER A 107 11.64 12.54 -0.87
CA SER A 107 12.65 12.14 0.12
C SER A 107 12.10 11.22 1.23
N SER A 108 10.82 11.35 1.60
CA SER A 108 10.15 10.44 2.53
C SER A 108 9.93 9.08 1.87
N LEU A 109 9.45 9.06 0.62
CA LEU A 109 9.27 7.81 -0.13
C LEU A 109 10.61 7.07 -0.33
N VAL A 110 11.68 7.78 -0.70
CA VAL A 110 13.02 7.20 -0.84
C VAL A 110 13.48 6.56 0.48
N ARG A 111 13.26 7.19 1.63
CA ARG A 111 13.58 6.57 2.94
C ARG A 111 12.82 5.27 3.19
N VAL A 112 11.57 5.19 2.77
CA VAL A 112 10.78 3.94 2.88
C VAL A 112 11.37 2.86 1.97
N LEU A 113 11.75 3.23 0.75
CA LEU A 113 12.37 2.31 -0.20
C LEU A 113 13.76 1.86 0.27
N ASP A 114 14.60 2.74 0.81
CA ASP A 114 15.91 2.37 1.37
C ASP A 114 15.78 1.33 2.48
N ALA A 115 14.79 1.51 3.37
CA ALA A 115 14.50 0.54 4.42
C ALA A 115 13.99 -0.79 3.84
N ALA A 116 13.08 -0.75 2.86
CA ALA A 116 12.56 -1.95 2.23
C ALA A 116 13.62 -2.70 1.44
N CYS A 117 14.45 -2.02 0.65
CA CYS A 117 15.41 -2.61 -0.28
C CYS A 117 16.70 -3.09 0.39
N SER A 118 16.93 -2.77 1.67
CA SER A 118 18.11 -3.22 2.43
C SER A 118 17.93 -4.55 3.17
N VAL A 119 16.75 -5.18 3.07
CA VAL A 119 16.46 -6.46 3.75
C VAL A 119 16.96 -7.68 2.97
N ASP A 120 17.09 -8.82 3.65
CA ASP A 120 17.24 -10.11 2.98
C ASP A 120 15.91 -10.53 2.34
N VAL A 121 15.80 -10.25 1.04
CA VAL A 121 14.59 -10.56 0.26
C VAL A 121 14.23 -12.04 0.27
N SER A 122 15.20 -12.96 0.35
CA SER A 122 14.91 -14.39 0.33
C SER A 122 14.23 -14.81 1.63
N VAL A 123 14.79 -14.40 2.77
CA VAL A 123 14.21 -14.67 4.10
C VAL A 123 12.81 -14.07 4.20
N CYS A 124 12.66 -12.82 3.79
CA CYS A 124 11.38 -12.12 3.86
C CYS A 124 10.33 -12.69 2.91
N ALA A 125 10.70 -13.02 1.66
CA ALA A 125 9.78 -13.63 0.72
C ALA A 125 9.30 -15.01 1.20
N ASP A 126 10.18 -15.82 1.77
CA ASP A 126 9.81 -17.13 2.31
C ASP A 126 8.88 -16.99 3.52
N TYR A 127 9.16 -16.05 4.42
CA TYR A 127 8.31 -15.76 5.57
C TYR A 127 6.91 -15.29 5.14
N LEU A 128 6.84 -14.31 4.23
CA LEU A 128 5.58 -13.71 3.78
C LEU A 128 4.75 -14.67 2.92
N THR A 129 5.41 -15.53 2.12
CA THR A 129 4.72 -16.60 1.38
C THR A 129 4.07 -17.59 2.34
N LYS A 130 4.80 -18.06 3.36
CA LYS A 130 4.25 -18.94 4.41
C LYS A 130 3.13 -18.25 5.20
N ALA A 131 3.25 -16.95 5.45
CA ALA A 131 2.19 -16.18 6.09
C ALA A 131 0.93 -16.11 5.21
N ALA A 132 1.07 -15.95 3.88
CA ALA A 132 -0.05 -15.97 2.94
C ALA A 132 -0.76 -17.33 2.89
N ASP A 133 -0.01 -18.42 2.99
CA ASP A 133 -0.56 -19.77 3.04
C ASP A 133 -1.31 -20.01 4.35
N ARG A 134 -0.70 -19.66 5.49
CA ARG A 134 -1.38 -19.71 6.80
C ARG A 134 -2.64 -18.86 6.84
N LEU A 135 -2.61 -17.66 6.26
CA LEU A 135 -3.80 -16.80 6.17
C LEU A 135 -4.96 -17.54 5.49
N GLY A 136 -4.68 -18.38 4.49
CA GLY A 136 -5.64 -19.21 3.78
C GLY A 136 -6.19 -20.43 4.54
N ASP A 137 -5.67 -20.73 5.73
CA ASP A 137 -6.11 -21.87 6.52
C ASP A 137 -7.47 -21.65 7.18
N ARG A 138 -8.25 -22.73 7.33
CA ARG A 138 -9.54 -22.73 8.06
C ARG A 138 -9.42 -22.31 9.53
N ALA A 139 -8.23 -22.44 10.11
CA ALA A 139 -7.94 -21.99 11.46
C ALA A 139 -7.72 -20.47 11.55
N ASN A 140 -7.55 -19.79 10.41
CA ASN A 140 -7.23 -18.37 10.32
C ASN A 140 -8.34 -17.64 9.52
N CYS A 141 -8.04 -17.16 8.31
CA CYS A 141 -8.91 -16.24 7.57
C CYS A 141 -9.66 -16.88 6.40
N ARG A 142 -9.80 -18.21 6.36
CA ARG A 142 -10.45 -18.88 5.23
C ARG A 142 -11.90 -18.43 5.03
N ALA A 143 -12.65 -18.26 6.11
CA ALA A 143 -14.05 -17.84 6.03
C ALA A 143 -14.16 -16.44 5.40
N GLU A 144 -13.30 -15.52 5.81
CA GLU A 144 -13.22 -14.15 5.30
C GLU A 144 -12.79 -14.12 3.84
N LEU A 145 -11.82 -14.95 3.45
CA LEU A 145 -11.43 -15.09 2.05
C LEU A 145 -12.58 -15.64 1.19
N ASP A 146 -13.28 -16.66 1.66
CA ASP A 146 -14.42 -17.26 0.94
C ASP A 146 -15.58 -16.26 0.80
N GLN A 147 -15.74 -15.34 1.76
CA GLN A 147 -16.69 -14.21 1.70
C GLN A 147 -16.20 -13.01 0.87
N GLY A 148 -14.96 -13.00 0.41
CA GLY A 148 -14.38 -11.87 -0.31
C GLY A 148 -14.17 -10.63 0.55
N GLN A 149 -13.90 -10.81 1.84
CA GLN A 149 -13.62 -9.74 2.79
C GLN A 149 -12.44 -8.87 2.25
N PRO A 150 -12.66 -7.58 1.92
CA PRO A 150 -11.69 -6.82 1.13
C PRO A 150 -10.31 -6.67 1.77
N ARG A 151 -10.22 -6.45 3.09
CA ARG A 151 -8.94 -6.30 3.80
C ARG A 151 -8.16 -7.60 3.85
N VAL A 152 -8.84 -8.73 4.04
CA VAL A 152 -8.21 -10.04 4.05
C VAL A 152 -7.73 -10.43 2.65
N VAL A 153 -8.51 -10.14 1.61
CA VAL A 153 -8.09 -10.34 0.21
C VAL A 153 -6.88 -9.46 -0.13
N GLN A 154 -6.89 -8.18 0.26
CA GLN A 154 -5.75 -7.28 0.10
C GLN A 154 -4.51 -7.80 0.84
N ALA A 155 -4.67 -8.30 2.07
CA ALA A 155 -3.58 -8.86 2.85
C ALA A 155 -2.96 -10.07 2.14
N GLN A 156 -3.79 -11.03 1.70
CA GLN A 156 -3.30 -12.22 1.01
C GLN A 156 -2.57 -11.86 -0.29
N ARG A 157 -3.12 -10.94 -1.09
CA ARG A 157 -2.48 -10.49 -2.34
C ARG A 157 -1.17 -9.78 -2.08
N GLY A 158 -1.13 -8.88 -1.10
CA GLY A 158 0.10 -8.17 -0.71
C GLY A 158 1.19 -9.12 -0.20
N LEU A 159 0.83 -10.12 0.60
CA LEU A 159 1.77 -11.15 1.06
C LEU A 159 2.33 -11.97 -0.10
N ARG A 160 1.48 -12.48 -1.01
CA ARG A 160 1.90 -13.27 -2.17
C ARG A 160 2.72 -12.46 -3.18
N ALA A 161 2.40 -11.18 -3.34
CA ALA A 161 3.08 -10.31 -4.30
C ALA A 161 4.43 -9.77 -3.81
N TYR A 162 4.83 -10.04 -2.56
CA TYR A 162 6.02 -9.43 -1.95
C TYR A 162 7.28 -9.52 -2.81
N ARG A 163 7.67 -10.72 -3.25
CA ARG A 163 8.91 -10.90 -4.02
C ARG A 163 8.88 -10.10 -5.33
N THR A 164 7.76 -10.13 -6.04
CA THR A 164 7.56 -9.42 -7.31
C THR A 164 7.63 -7.90 -7.10
N LEU A 165 6.95 -7.39 -6.09
CA LEU A 165 6.89 -5.95 -5.84
C LEU A 165 8.13 -5.40 -5.15
N TYR A 166 8.82 -6.20 -4.33
CA TYR A 166 10.15 -5.85 -3.86
C TYR A 166 11.08 -5.64 -5.05
N ALA A 167 11.13 -6.60 -5.99
CA ALA A 167 12.01 -6.49 -7.15
C ALA A 167 11.67 -5.24 -7.99
N ALA A 168 10.37 -4.96 -8.21
CA ALA A 168 9.94 -3.80 -8.98
C ALA A 168 10.18 -2.47 -8.26
N SER A 169 9.88 -2.36 -6.96
CA SER A 169 10.02 -1.11 -6.21
C SER A 169 11.48 -0.76 -5.91
N CYS A 170 12.36 -1.76 -5.86
CA CYS A 170 13.80 -1.60 -5.68
C CYS A 170 14.57 -1.43 -6.99
N LEU A 171 13.89 -1.38 -8.14
CA LEU A 171 14.55 -1.00 -9.39
C LEU A 171 15.01 0.45 -9.32
N GLU A 172 16.26 0.69 -9.73
CA GLU A 172 16.84 2.02 -9.86
C GLU A 172 17.30 2.29 -11.29
N ASP A 173 17.18 3.54 -11.71
CA ASP A 173 17.75 4.04 -12.96
C ASP A 173 18.48 5.37 -12.69
N GLY A 174 19.79 5.40 -12.89
CA GLY A 174 20.62 6.58 -12.62
C GLY A 174 20.60 7.03 -11.15
N GLY A 175 20.55 6.08 -10.21
CA GLY A 175 20.59 6.36 -8.76
C GLY A 175 19.28 6.87 -8.16
N ALA A 176 18.15 6.65 -8.84
CA ALA A 176 16.83 6.95 -8.31
C ALA A 176 15.89 5.76 -8.54
N TYR A 177 15.10 5.42 -7.54
CA TYR A 177 14.09 4.37 -7.65
C TYR A 177 13.06 4.68 -8.74
N CYS A 178 12.83 3.71 -9.61
CA CYS A 178 11.80 3.78 -10.64
C CYS A 178 10.41 4.02 -10.04
N PHE A 179 10.12 3.41 -8.87
CA PHE A 179 8.85 3.64 -8.17
C PHE A 179 8.74 5.09 -7.69
N ALA A 180 9.78 5.63 -7.05
CA ALA A 180 9.77 7.01 -6.58
C ALA A 180 9.58 8.02 -7.73
N ARG A 181 10.19 7.77 -8.89
CA ARG A 181 9.97 8.57 -10.10
C ARG A 181 8.53 8.47 -10.61
N SER A 182 7.96 7.26 -10.61
CA SER A 182 6.58 7.03 -11.08
C SER A 182 5.55 7.79 -10.25
N VAL A 183 5.72 7.84 -8.93
CA VAL A 183 4.82 8.52 -8.00
C VAL A 183 5.05 10.04 -7.99
N SER A 184 6.29 10.48 -8.21
CA SER A 184 6.64 11.91 -8.24
C SER A 184 6.25 12.59 -9.57
N ASN A 185 5.89 11.83 -10.61
CA ASN A 185 5.44 12.37 -11.89
C ASN A 185 3.96 12.78 -11.82
N LEU A 186 3.69 13.95 -11.24
CA LEU A 186 2.33 14.46 -11.07
C LEU A 186 1.62 14.83 -12.40
N SER A 187 2.35 14.88 -13.51
CA SER A 187 1.79 15.19 -14.84
C SER A 187 1.18 13.96 -15.53
N ASP A 188 1.69 12.76 -15.23
CA ASP A 188 1.14 11.50 -15.74
C ASP A 188 1.31 10.39 -14.69
N PRO A 189 0.25 10.02 -13.96
CA PRO A 189 0.33 8.98 -12.94
C PRO A 189 0.35 7.56 -13.52
N SER A 190 0.35 7.39 -14.86
CA SER A 190 0.22 6.07 -15.50
C SER A 190 1.31 5.08 -15.09
N ASP A 191 2.52 5.58 -14.84
CA ASP A 191 3.65 4.75 -14.39
C ASP A 191 3.40 4.14 -13.00
N SER A 192 2.71 4.87 -12.11
CA SER A 192 2.41 4.39 -10.76
C SER A 192 1.43 3.21 -10.77
N TYR A 193 0.50 3.18 -11.74
CA TYR A 193 -0.47 2.09 -11.88
C TYR A 193 0.19 0.73 -12.15
N LEU A 194 1.40 0.71 -12.69
CA LEU A 194 2.16 -0.53 -12.92
C LEU A 194 2.43 -1.28 -11.61
N TYR A 195 2.60 -0.59 -10.49
CA TYR A 195 2.91 -1.20 -9.18
C TYR A 195 1.70 -1.84 -8.51
N PHE A 196 0.52 -1.68 -9.10
CA PHE A 196 -0.72 -2.28 -8.62
C PHE A 196 -1.09 -3.57 -9.39
N ILE A 197 -0.41 -3.84 -10.52
CA ILE A 197 -0.64 -5.04 -11.34
C ILE A 197 -0.40 -6.34 -10.56
N PRO A 198 0.71 -6.50 -9.81
CA PRO A 198 0.93 -7.72 -9.02
C PRO A 198 -0.09 -7.91 -7.88
N LEU A 199 -0.83 -6.85 -7.53
CA LEU A 199 -1.91 -6.87 -6.54
C LEU A 199 -3.28 -7.16 -7.18
N GLY A 200 -3.30 -7.48 -8.47
CA GLY A 200 -4.48 -7.91 -9.21
C GLY A 200 -5.33 -6.79 -9.78
N MET A 201 -4.81 -5.55 -9.82
CA MET A 201 -5.45 -4.47 -10.57
C MET A 201 -5.03 -4.54 -12.03
N SER A 202 -5.98 -4.45 -12.95
CA SER A 202 -5.65 -4.26 -14.37
C SER A 202 -5.12 -2.83 -14.56
N LEU A 203 -4.24 -2.65 -15.55
CA LEU A 203 -3.82 -1.32 -15.97
C LEU A 203 -5.08 -0.55 -16.46
N PRO A 204 -5.36 0.66 -15.95
CA PRO A 204 -6.55 1.40 -16.38
C PRO A 204 -6.57 1.66 -17.89
N GLY A 205 -7.75 1.52 -18.49
CA GLY A 205 -7.93 1.85 -19.91
C GLY A 205 -7.57 3.31 -20.18
N GLY A 206 -6.63 3.54 -21.10
CA GLY A 206 -6.14 4.88 -21.43
C GLY A 206 -4.88 5.32 -20.66
N SER A 207 -4.32 4.48 -19.78
CA SER A 207 -2.98 4.74 -19.22
C SER A 207 -1.93 4.88 -20.31
N THR A 208 -1.09 5.90 -20.18
CA THR A 208 0.01 6.27 -21.10
C THR A 208 1.36 6.20 -20.39
N PRO A 209 1.77 5.02 -19.87
CA PRO A 209 3.03 4.93 -19.14
C PRO A 209 4.22 5.34 -20.01
N SER A 210 5.24 5.88 -19.37
CA SER A 210 6.48 6.32 -19.99
C SER A 210 7.18 5.17 -20.70
N CYS A 211 7.63 5.39 -21.93
CA CYS A 211 8.34 4.37 -22.72
C CYS A 211 9.85 4.39 -22.44
N ASN A 212 10.23 4.18 -21.18
CA ASN A 212 11.61 4.26 -20.69
C ASN A 212 12.13 2.92 -20.12
N GLY A 213 13.37 2.91 -19.62
CA GLY A 213 14.00 1.74 -19.02
C GLY A 213 13.19 1.18 -17.84
N CYS A 214 12.77 2.04 -16.91
CA CYS A 214 11.98 1.65 -15.75
C CYS A 214 10.72 0.86 -16.13
N THR A 215 9.91 1.35 -17.07
CA THR A 215 8.69 0.66 -17.50
C THR A 215 9.00 -0.70 -18.10
N ARG A 216 10.03 -0.79 -18.95
CA ARG A 216 10.44 -2.06 -19.56
C ARG A 216 10.92 -3.06 -18.50
N ASP A 217 11.74 -2.60 -17.55
CA ASP A 217 12.34 -3.47 -16.55
C ASP A 217 11.32 -3.94 -15.49
N VAL A 218 10.40 -3.07 -15.08
CA VAL A 218 9.23 -3.45 -14.26
C VAL A 218 8.40 -4.54 -14.96
N MET A 219 8.11 -4.36 -16.25
CA MET A 219 7.36 -5.35 -17.01
C MET A 219 8.15 -6.65 -17.24
N ASN A 220 9.48 -6.60 -17.32
CA ASN A 220 10.31 -7.82 -17.39
C ASN A 220 10.25 -8.62 -16.08
N ILE A 221 10.24 -7.94 -14.92
CA ILE A 221 10.02 -8.57 -13.62
C ILE A 221 8.65 -9.26 -13.58
N TYR A 222 7.60 -8.56 -14.02
CA TYR A 222 6.24 -9.12 -14.00
C TYR A 222 6.09 -10.28 -14.97
N HIS A 223 6.73 -10.21 -16.14
CA HIS A 223 6.82 -11.32 -17.07
C HIS A 223 7.42 -12.54 -16.39
N ALA A 224 8.60 -12.40 -15.76
CA ALA A 224 9.27 -13.49 -15.07
C ALA A 224 8.40 -14.08 -13.95
N SER A 225 7.83 -13.23 -13.09
CA SER A 225 6.93 -13.66 -12.01
C SER A 225 5.66 -14.34 -12.53
N ALA A 226 5.19 -13.98 -13.72
CA ALA A 226 4.02 -14.62 -14.32
C ALA A 226 4.26 -16.10 -14.67
N ALA A 227 5.51 -16.59 -14.69
CA ALA A 227 5.83 -18.00 -14.84
C ALA A 227 5.17 -18.86 -13.75
N ASN A 228 5.05 -18.32 -12.53
CA ASN A 228 4.26 -18.90 -11.46
C ASN A 228 2.77 -18.52 -11.62
N ARG A 229 1.96 -19.46 -12.11
CA ARG A 229 0.52 -19.28 -12.34
C ARG A 229 -0.31 -19.18 -11.05
N GLY A 230 0.28 -19.40 -9.88
CA GLY A 230 -0.37 -19.14 -8.59
C GLY A 230 -0.34 -17.66 -8.18
N LEU A 231 0.39 -16.80 -8.90
CA LEU A 231 0.44 -15.36 -8.64
C LEU A 231 -0.55 -14.62 -9.53
N VAL A 232 -1.27 -13.65 -8.95
CA VAL A 232 -2.28 -12.85 -9.66
C VAL A 232 -1.68 -12.04 -10.82
N VAL A 233 -0.39 -11.70 -10.75
CA VAL A 233 0.31 -11.05 -11.87
C VAL A 233 0.21 -11.86 -13.17
N SER A 234 0.14 -13.19 -13.11
CA SER A 234 0.02 -14.04 -14.30
C SER A 234 -1.30 -13.87 -15.04
N GLU A 235 -2.35 -13.45 -14.34
CA GLU A 235 -3.67 -13.15 -14.91
C GLU A 235 -3.72 -11.76 -15.55
N LYS A 236 -2.92 -10.82 -15.04
CA LYS A 236 -2.96 -9.40 -15.42
C LYS A 236 -1.88 -8.97 -16.41
N TYR A 237 -0.77 -9.71 -16.45
CA TYR A 237 0.42 -9.33 -17.20
C TYR A 237 0.17 -9.12 -18.69
N ALA A 238 -0.44 -10.11 -19.37
CA ALA A 238 -0.55 -10.09 -20.82
C ALA A 238 -1.40 -8.91 -21.32
N GLU A 239 -2.51 -8.61 -20.65
CA GLU A 239 -3.37 -7.46 -20.96
C GLU A 239 -2.60 -6.14 -20.79
N ALA A 240 -1.92 -5.97 -19.65
CA ALA A 240 -1.12 -4.77 -19.41
C ALA A 240 0.02 -4.60 -20.43
N ALA A 241 0.71 -5.69 -20.78
CA ALA A 241 1.79 -5.67 -21.77
C ALA A 241 1.29 -5.31 -23.18
N GLN A 242 0.11 -5.79 -23.57
CA GLN A 242 -0.53 -5.39 -24.83
C GLN A 242 -0.83 -3.89 -24.86
N GLN A 243 -1.43 -3.36 -23.78
CA GLN A 243 -1.74 -1.94 -23.69
C GLN A 243 -0.46 -1.07 -23.72
N ILE A 244 0.60 -1.48 -23.03
CA ILE A 244 1.89 -0.77 -23.06
C ILE A 244 2.47 -0.78 -24.48
N ASN A 245 2.40 -1.90 -25.21
CA ASN A 245 2.89 -1.98 -26.58
C ASN A 245 2.07 -1.12 -27.58
N VAL A 246 0.79 -0.84 -27.30
CA VAL A 246 0.00 0.13 -28.08
C VAL A 246 0.55 1.54 -27.92
N VAL A 247 0.98 1.92 -26.71
CA VAL A 247 1.50 3.25 -26.39
C VAL A 247 2.97 3.40 -26.81
N CYS A 248 3.80 2.41 -26.49
CA CYS A 248 5.25 2.46 -26.62
C CYS A 248 5.81 1.82 -27.89
N GLY A 249 4.94 1.25 -28.71
CA GLY A 249 5.30 0.60 -29.97
C GLY A 249 5.42 -0.93 -29.84
N PRO A 250 5.25 -1.66 -30.96
CA PRO A 250 5.28 -3.11 -30.97
C PRO A 250 6.60 -3.67 -30.42
N GLY A 251 6.50 -4.61 -29.49
CA GLY A 251 7.67 -5.31 -28.94
C GLY A 251 8.46 -4.52 -27.90
N PHE A 252 7.92 -3.39 -27.39
CA PHE A 252 8.54 -2.67 -26.28
C PHE A 252 8.67 -3.56 -25.03
N VAL A 253 7.63 -4.35 -24.74
CA VAL A 253 7.63 -5.42 -23.73
C VAL A 253 7.06 -6.72 -24.33
N ASN A 254 7.38 -7.87 -23.73
CA ASN A 254 6.84 -9.15 -24.19
C ASN A 254 5.33 -9.24 -23.87
N ALA A 255 4.47 -9.31 -24.87
CA ALA A 255 3.02 -9.41 -24.64
C ALA A 255 2.52 -10.84 -24.35
N THR A 256 3.41 -11.83 -24.34
CA THR A 256 3.08 -13.23 -24.07
C THR A 256 3.49 -13.63 -22.66
N LEU A 257 2.85 -14.67 -22.12
CA LEU A 257 3.27 -15.24 -20.84
C LEU A 257 4.51 -16.12 -21.05
N PRO A 258 5.45 -16.15 -20.09
CA PRO A 258 6.53 -17.13 -20.11
C PRO A 258 5.99 -18.55 -20.00
N THR A 259 6.84 -19.52 -20.32
CA THR A 259 6.61 -20.93 -19.97
C THR A 259 6.28 -21.05 -18.47
N ALA A 260 5.24 -21.82 -18.15
CA ALA A 260 4.84 -22.01 -16.77
C ALA A 260 5.93 -22.78 -16.01
N GLU A 261 6.18 -22.37 -14.76
CA GLU A 261 7.03 -23.15 -13.85
C GLU A 261 6.40 -24.53 -13.66
N SER A 262 7.20 -25.58 -13.81
CA SER A 262 6.73 -26.93 -13.54
C SER A 262 6.41 -27.04 -12.05
N ALA A 263 5.18 -27.39 -11.71
CA ALA A 263 4.84 -27.79 -10.35
C ALA A 263 5.62 -29.07 -10.05
N ALA A 264 6.82 -28.95 -9.46
CA ALA A 264 7.52 -30.10 -8.95
C ALA A 264 6.63 -30.74 -7.89
N VAL A 265 6.08 -31.89 -8.24
CA VAL A 265 5.21 -32.74 -7.43
C VAL A 265 5.81 -32.95 -6.05
N ALA A 266 5.28 -32.25 -5.05
CA ALA A 266 5.34 -32.67 -3.66
C ALA A 266 4.44 -33.92 -3.53
N GLY A 267 4.97 -35.10 -3.88
CA GLY A 267 4.19 -36.33 -3.84
C GLY A 267 4.78 -37.53 -4.59
N ALA A 268 5.98 -37.97 -4.25
CA ALA A 268 6.48 -39.31 -4.57
C ALA A 268 7.60 -39.68 -3.57
N GLY A 269 7.53 -40.69 -2.72
CA GLY A 269 6.47 -41.65 -2.44
C GLY A 269 6.73 -42.33 -1.10
N ALA A 270 5.69 -42.50 -0.32
CA ALA A 270 5.63 -43.50 0.74
C ALA A 270 5.37 -44.86 0.08
N SER A 271 6.40 -45.70 -0.01
CA SER A 271 6.31 -47.15 -0.21
C SER A 271 7.66 -47.71 0.24
N GLY A 272 7.79 -48.37 1.39
CA GLY A 272 7.10 -49.60 1.72
C GLY A 272 7.99 -50.78 1.33
N SER A 273 8.92 -51.19 2.20
CA SER A 273 9.50 -52.54 2.12
C SER A 273 9.80 -53.08 3.52
N ARG A 274 8.86 -53.88 4.03
CA ARG A 274 9.16 -55.01 4.91
C ARG A 274 9.22 -56.24 4.01
N ARG A 275 10.39 -56.86 3.90
CA ARG A 275 10.62 -58.31 4.00
C ARG A 275 12.13 -58.56 3.98
#